data_AF-A6F6P2-F1
#
_entry.id   AF-A6F6P2-F1
#
_cell.length_a   1.000
_cell.length_b   1.000
_cell.length_c   1.000
_cell.angle_alpha   90.00
_cell.angle_beta   90.00
_cell.angle_gamma   90.00
#
_symmetry.space_group_name_H-M   'P 1'
#
loop_
_entity.id
_entity.type
_entity.pdbx_description
1 polymer ?
#
loop_
_entity_poly.entity_id
_entity_poly.type
_entity_poly.pdbx_seq_one_letter_code
_entity_poly.pdbx_strand_id
1 'polypeptide(L)'
;MLILYPLLVNTLQSAIMIIPYKQLDNDTLNTLIEHFVLREGTDYGTLDMSMSEKVCQVIKQLECGDVVIVYSELHDSVNILPKSEVLKNPQ
;
A
#
# COMPACT_ATOMS: atom_id res chain seq x y z
N MET A 1 31.63 28.45 -4.82
CA MET A 1 31.18 27.56 -5.91
C MET A 1 30.80 26.23 -5.28
N LEU A 2 29.63 25.69 -5.60
CA LEU A 2 28.92 24.55 -4.96
C LEU A 2 28.21 24.84 -3.63
N ILE A 3 27.03 25.45 -3.72
CA ILE A 3 25.91 25.19 -2.80
C ILE A 3 24.65 25.09 -3.65
N LEU A 4 24.40 23.93 -4.25
CA LEU A 4 23.12 23.68 -4.92
C LEU A 4 22.82 22.18 -5.08
N TYR A 5 22.80 21.42 -3.99
CA TYR A 5 22.23 20.06 -3.98
C TYR A 5 21.38 19.76 -2.72
N PRO A 6 20.36 20.56 -2.40
CA PRO A 6 19.21 20.01 -1.68
C PRO A 6 17.92 19.99 -2.51
N LEU A 7 17.89 20.63 -3.68
CA LEU A 7 16.65 20.79 -4.46
C LEU A 7 16.35 19.64 -5.44
N LEU A 8 17.30 18.73 -5.68
CA LEU A 8 17.09 17.63 -6.64
C LEU A 8 16.54 16.35 -6.00
N VAL A 9 16.51 16.26 -4.66
CA VAL A 9 16.00 15.08 -3.95
C VAL A 9 14.47 15.10 -3.85
N ASN A 10 13.84 16.29 -3.90
CA ASN A 10 12.40 16.44 -3.71
C ASN A 10 11.54 16.22 -4.97
N THR A 11 12.13 16.00 -6.14
CA THR A 11 11.37 15.88 -7.40
C THR A 11 11.04 14.45 -7.80
N LEU A 12 11.60 13.45 -7.11
CA LEU A 12 11.30 12.03 -7.37
C LEU A 12 10.33 11.42 -6.33
N GLN A 13 10.07 12.09 -5.20
CA GLN A 13 9.23 11.59 -4.10
C GLN A 13 7.71 11.73 -4.30
N SER A 14 7.26 12.16 -5.48
CA SER A 14 5.87 12.64 -5.69
C SER A 14 5.03 11.80 -6.66
N ALA A 15 5.58 10.72 -7.22
CA ALA A 15 4.87 9.90 -8.21
C ALA A 15 4.12 8.71 -7.59
N ILE A 16 3.65 8.88 -6.35
CA ILE A 16 2.73 7.93 -5.72
C ILE A 16 1.32 8.46 -5.88
N MET A 17 0.49 7.70 -6.59
CA MET A 17 -0.92 7.99 -6.80
C MET A 17 -1.78 7.04 -5.97
N ILE A 18 -2.69 7.57 -5.15
CA ILE A 18 -3.66 6.75 -4.45
C ILE A 18 -4.76 6.37 -5.44
N ILE A 19 -4.96 5.07 -5.64
CA ILE A 19 -5.98 4.54 -6.54
C ILE A 19 -7.12 3.88 -5.74
N PRO A 20 -8.39 4.08 -6.13
CA PRO A 20 -9.52 3.38 -5.51
C PRO A 20 -9.40 1.87 -5.74
N TYR A 21 -9.54 1.07 -4.69
CA TYR A 21 -9.52 -0.40 -4.79
C TYR A 21 -10.56 -0.96 -5.77
N LYS A 22 -11.69 -0.25 -5.94
CA LYS A 22 -12.76 -0.61 -6.89
C LYS A 22 -12.36 -0.49 -8.37
N GLN A 23 -11.22 0.13 -8.68
CA GLN A 23 -10.70 0.23 -10.05
C GLN A 23 -9.78 -0.94 -10.42
N LEU A 24 -9.36 -1.75 -9.46
CA LEU A 24 -8.57 -2.95 -9.71
C LEU A 24 -9.49 -4.16 -9.91
N ASP A 25 -9.03 -5.08 -10.77
CA ASP A 25 -9.64 -6.40 -10.86
C ASP A 25 -9.55 -7.14 -9.53
N ASN A 26 -10.57 -7.95 -9.24
CA ASN A 26 -10.63 -8.72 -7.99
C ASN A 26 -9.39 -9.62 -7.80
N ASP A 27 -8.88 -10.23 -8.86
CA ASP A 27 -7.67 -11.08 -8.81
C ASP A 27 -6.42 -10.28 -8.42
N THR A 28 -6.25 -9.09 -8.99
CA THR A 28 -5.14 -8.20 -8.64
C THR A 28 -5.28 -7.70 -7.22
N LEU A 29 -6.48 -7.26 -6.83
CA LEU A 29 -6.77 -6.79 -5.48
C LEU A 29 -6.49 -7.89 -4.45
N ASN A 30 -6.97 -9.11 -4.68
CA ASN A 30 -6.72 -10.26 -3.80
C ASN A 30 -5.23 -10.54 -3.67
N THR A 31 -4.50 -10.57 -4.80
CA THR A 31 -3.05 -10.77 -4.80
C THR A 31 -2.36 -9.70 -3.96
N LEU A 32 -2.69 -8.43 -4.17
CA LEU A 32 -2.10 -7.32 -3.40
C LEU A 32 -2.41 -7.43 -1.90
N ILE A 33 -3.63 -7.83 -1.54
CA ILE A 33 -4.04 -8.04 -0.15
C ILE A 33 -3.29 -9.22 0.47
N GLU A 34 -3.13 -10.33 -0.24
CA GLU A 34 -2.32 -11.45 0.21
C GLU A 34 -0.88 -11.02 0.48
N HIS A 35 -0.26 -10.31 -0.47
CA HIS A 35 1.08 -9.75 -0.30
C HIS A 35 1.18 -8.79 0.89
N PHE A 36 0.14 -7.98 1.12
CA PHE A 36 0.08 -7.07 2.25
C PHE A 36 0.02 -7.82 3.59
N VAL A 37 -0.88 -8.80 3.71
CA VAL A 37 -1.05 -9.65 4.89
C VAL A 37 0.22 -10.46 5.18
N LEU A 38 0.91 -10.93 4.14
CA LEU A 38 2.19 -11.63 4.27
C LEU A 38 3.32 -10.72 4.80
N ARG A 39 3.30 -9.43 4.46
CA ARG A 39 4.32 -8.44 4.84
C ARG A 39 4.11 -7.82 6.21
N GLU A 40 2.87 -7.49 6.58
CA GLU A 40 2.56 -6.90 7.89
C GLU A 40 2.85 -7.87 9.04
N GLY A 41 3.08 -9.16 8.75
CA GLY A 41 3.54 -10.10 9.76
C GLY A 41 2.57 -10.17 10.94
N THR A 42 1.27 -9.95 10.70
CA THR A 42 0.22 -10.31 11.65
C THR A 42 0.13 -11.83 11.68
N ASP A 43 1.13 -12.35 12.40
CA ASP A 43 1.23 -13.55 13.17
C ASP A 43 0.38 -14.70 12.63
N TYR A 44 1.07 -15.77 12.25
CA TYR A 44 0.52 -17.12 12.06
C TYR A 44 0.02 -17.67 13.42
N GLY A 45 -0.92 -16.97 14.05
CA GLY A 45 -1.24 -17.08 15.47
C GLY A 45 -2.66 -17.52 15.74
N THR A 46 -2.82 -18.82 15.95
CA THR A 46 -3.73 -19.46 16.93
C THR A 46 -5.25 -19.42 16.76
N LEU A 47 -5.80 -18.67 15.80
CA LEU A 47 -7.20 -18.80 15.38
C LEU A 47 -7.21 -19.10 13.88
N ASP A 48 -7.93 -20.14 13.47
CA ASP A 48 -8.15 -20.58 12.08
C ASP A 48 -8.90 -19.54 11.23
N MET A 49 -8.48 -18.27 11.24
CA MET A 49 -8.96 -17.29 10.30
C MET A 49 -8.42 -17.64 8.93
N SER A 50 -9.33 -18.03 8.04
CA SER A 50 -8.99 -18.37 6.67
C SER A 50 -8.41 -17.16 5.94
N MET A 51 -7.61 -17.40 4.89
CA MET A 51 -7.11 -16.31 4.04
C MET A 51 -8.25 -15.40 3.55
N SER A 52 -9.42 -15.98 3.25
CA SER A 52 -10.61 -15.23 2.82
C SER A 52 -11.13 -14.25 3.88
N GLU A 53 -11.08 -14.62 5.17
CA GLU A 53 -11.48 -13.71 6.25
C GLU A 53 -10.50 -12.55 6.41
N LYS A 54 -9.19 -12.82 6.28
CA LYS A 54 -8.17 -11.77 6.27
C LYS A 54 -8.37 -10.82 5.10
N VAL A 55 -8.67 -11.35 3.91
CA VAL A 55 -8.98 -10.53 2.73
C VAL A 55 -10.18 -9.63 3.00
N CYS A 56 -11.26 -10.18 3.56
CA CYS A 56 -12.44 -9.39 3.93
C CYS A 56 -12.12 -8.28 4.93
N GLN A 57 -11.24 -8.55 5.90
CA GLN A 57 -10.80 -7.55 6.87
C GLN A 57 -10.01 -6.41 6.21
N VAL A 58 -9.12 -6.72 5.27
CA VAL A 58 -8.35 -5.68 4.54
C VAL A 58 -9.28 -4.89 3.62
N ILE A 59 -10.25 -5.52 2.95
CA ILE A 59 -11.27 -4.81 2.16
C ILE A 59 -12.04 -3.81 3.03
N LYS A 60 -12.45 -4.20 4.25
CA LYS A 60 -13.10 -3.27 5.19
C LYS A 60 -12.19 -2.10 5.57
N GLN A 61 -10.89 -2.34 5.74
CA GLN A 61 -9.93 -1.26 6.02
C GLN A 61 -9.75 -0.32 4.81
N LEU A 62 -9.77 -0.86 3.59
CA LEU A 62 -9.77 -0.07 2.35
C LEU A 62 -11.06 0.78 2.24
N GLU A 63 -12.21 0.24 2.66
CA GLU A 63 -13.49 0.95 2.72
C GLU A 63 -13.50 2.07 3.76
N CYS A 64 -12.95 1.82 4.94
CA CYS A 64 -12.79 2.82 5.99
C CYS A 64 -11.75 3.90 5.64
N GLY A 65 -10.81 3.59 4.74
CA GLY A 65 -9.69 4.47 4.37
C GLY A 65 -8.52 4.42 5.36
N ASP A 66 -8.45 3.38 6.19
CA ASP A 66 -7.31 3.10 7.09
C ASP A 66 -6.11 2.59 6.29
N VAL A 67 -6.40 1.86 5.21
CA VAL A 67 -5.43 1.34 4.27
C VAL A 67 -5.75 1.91 2.89
N VAL A 68 -4.74 2.21 2.09
CA VAL A 68 -4.88 2.75 0.74
C VAL A 68 -4.02 1.99 -0.24
N ILE A 69 -4.47 1.90 -1.49
CA ILE A 69 -3.65 1.37 -2.57
C ILE A 69 -2.89 2.51 -3.19
N VAL A 70 -1.58 2.32 -3.27
CA VAL A 70 -0.62 3.26 -3.82
C VAL A 70 -0.04 2.68 -5.11
N TYR A 71 -0.14 3.44 -6.18
CA TYR A 71 0.54 3.17 -7.43
C TYR A 71 1.78 4.05 -7.53
N SER A 72 2.93 3.43 -7.77
CA SER A 72 4.19 4.13 -8.03
C SER A 72 4.46 4.13 -9.53
N GLU A 73 4.43 5.30 -10.15
CA GLU A 73 4.75 5.44 -11.59
C GLU A 73 6.24 5.13 -11.86
N LEU A 74 7.11 5.45 -10.91
CA LEU A 74 8.56 5.23 -11.05
C LEU A 74 8.93 3.75 -11.14
N HIS A 75 8.20 2.90 -10.41
CA HIS A 75 8.45 1.46 -10.36
C HIS A 75 7.39 0.66 -11.11
N ASP A 76 6.44 1.32 -11.76
CA ASP A 76 5.26 0.73 -12.40
C ASP A 76 4.64 -0.38 -11.53
N SER A 77 4.43 -0.08 -10.25
CA SER A 77 4.04 -1.07 -9.26
C SER A 77 2.91 -0.57 -8.38
N VAL A 78 2.02 -1.49 -8.01
CA VAL A 78 0.91 -1.24 -7.11
C VAL A 78 1.21 -1.91 -5.77
N ASN A 79 1.03 -1.17 -4.68
CA ASN A 79 1.17 -1.68 -3.33
C ASN A 79 0.00 -1.25 -2.46
N ILE A 80 -0.22 -1.97 -1.37
CA ILE A 80 -1.18 -1.61 -0.33
C ILE A 80 -0.36 -1.13 0.86
N LEU A 81 -0.70 0.05 1.39
CA LEU A 81 -0.03 0.63 2.56
C LEU A 81 -1.07 1.20 3.54
N PRO A 82 -0.82 1.12 4.85
CA PRO A 82 -1.60 1.86 5.82
C PRO A 82 -1.50 3.35 5.51
N LYS A 83 -2.61 4.08 5.58
CA LYS A 83 -2.63 5.53 5.37
C LYS A 83 -1.65 6.25 6.31
N SER A 84 -1.47 5.73 7.52
CA SER A 84 -0.51 6.22 8.50
C SER A 84 0.95 6.08 8.04
N GLU A 85 1.28 5.07 7.25
CA GLU A 85 2.62 4.85 6.69
C GLU A 85 2.89 5.79 5.51
N VAL A 86 1.90 5.95 4.61
CA VAL A 86 1.96 6.91 3.50
C VAL A 86 2.22 8.34 4.01
N LEU A 87 1.61 8.71 5.14
CA LEU A 87 1.81 10.03 5.76
C LEU A 87 3.16 10.17 6.48
N LYS A 88 3.71 9.08 7.02
CA LYS A 88 4.98 9.10 7.77
C LYS A 88 6.19 9.06 6.87
N ASN A 89 6.09 8.40 5.73
CA ASN A 89 7.19 8.23 4.80
C ASN A 89 6.64 8.26 3.37
N PRO A 90 6.36 9.45 2.82
CA PRO A 90 6.10 9.56 1.39
C PRO A 90 7.38 9.11 0.68
N GLN A 91 7.38 7.89 0.13
CA GLN A 91 8.52 7.30 -0.60
C GLN A 91 8.62 7.82 -2.03
#